data_AF-A0A941RPB5-F1
#
_entry.id   AF-A0A941RPB5-F1
#
_cell.length_a   1.000
_cell.length_b   1.000
_cell.length_c   1.000
_cell.angle_alpha   90.00
_cell.angle_beta   90.00
_cell.angle_gamma   90.00
#
_symmetry.space_group_name_H-M   'P 1'
#
loop_
_entity.id
_entity.type
_entity.pdbx_description
1 polymer ?
#
loop_
_entity_poly.entity_id
_entity_poly.type
_entity_poly.pdbx_seq_one_letter_code
_entity_poly.pdbx_strand_id
1 'polypeptide(L)'
;IETSASSIRGATIYTLSSKASDKVARIAAEKENASDLLAGIENLDEGNDDQVKSILIDLMKRETSNFSSDFSQLLAKRLRKQITMSRVPRRSAAFKVLKQTDSPSVLVELGYISNRSDEEQMLTPEWQAKVADAIAGAVQIYFNKRTASRP
;
A
#
# COMPACT_ATOMS: atom_id res chain seq x y z
N ILE A 1 14.45 4.24 21.97
CA ILE A 1 12.99 4.42 22.12
C ILE A 1 12.33 3.16 21.60
N GLU A 2 12.14 2.17 22.47
CA GLU A 2 11.28 1.03 22.18
C GLU A 2 9.85 1.55 22.07
N THR A 3 9.31 1.52 20.86
CA THR A 3 7.91 1.84 20.63
C THR A 3 7.15 0.57 21.00
N SER A 4 6.57 0.53 22.19
CA SER A 4 5.70 -0.58 22.60
C SER A 4 4.61 -0.77 21.52
N ALA A 5 4.37 -2.02 21.11
CA ALA A 5 3.42 -2.34 20.04
C ALA A 5 2.00 -1.80 20.30
N SER A 6 1.66 -1.48 21.55
CA SER A 6 0.40 -0.85 21.95
C SER A 6 0.30 0.65 21.60
N SER A 7 1.41 1.34 21.33
CA SER A 7 1.42 2.78 21.04
C SER A 7 1.21 3.12 19.56
N ILE A 8 1.39 2.15 18.67
CA ILE A 8 1.14 2.32 17.23
C ILE A 8 -0.33 2.03 16.97
N ARG A 9 -1.01 2.96 16.29
CA ARG A 9 -2.44 2.85 15.93
C ARG A 9 -2.77 3.58 14.64
N GLY A 10 -3.91 3.22 14.07
CA GLY A 10 -4.52 3.85 12.91
C GLY A 10 -3.92 3.38 11.57
N ALA A 11 -4.69 3.62 10.52
CA ALA A 11 -4.39 3.08 9.21
C ALA A 11 -3.13 3.69 8.56
N THR A 12 -2.41 2.86 7.80
CA THR A 12 -1.20 3.22 7.04
C THR A 12 -1.26 2.58 5.66
N ILE A 13 -0.91 3.34 4.63
CA ILE A 13 -0.85 2.87 3.24
C ILE A 13 0.62 2.75 2.84
N TYR A 14 0.98 1.62 2.24
CA TYR A 14 2.33 1.33 1.76
C TYR A 14 2.36 1.26 0.24
N THR A 15 3.41 1.84 -0.34
CA THR A 15 3.74 1.72 -1.77
C THR A 15 5.09 1.02 -1.95
N LEU A 16 5.31 0.43 -3.13
CA LEU A 16 6.60 -0.18 -3.47
C LEU A 16 7.70 0.89 -3.58
N SER A 17 8.85 0.61 -2.97
CA SER A 17 10.10 1.37 -3.15
C SER A 17 11.29 0.48 -2.81
N SER A 18 12.38 0.58 -3.58
CA SER A 18 13.65 -0.09 -3.24
C SER A 18 14.25 0.42 -1.93
N LYS A 19 13.96 1.67 -1.57
CA LYS A 19 14.38 2.30 -0.31
C LYS A 19 13.19 2.48 0.62
N ALA A 20 13.31 1.94 1.84
CA ALA A 20 12.31 2.15 2.88
C ALA A 20 12.25 3.63 3.30
N SER A 21 11.04 4.15 3.50
CA SER A 21 10.81 5.53 3.97
C SER A 21 11.32 5.75 5.39
N ASP A 22 11.30 4.70 6.21
CA ASP A 22 11.74 4.68 7.59
C ASP A 22 11.91 3.25 8.11
N LYS A 23 12.41 3.11 9.35
CA LYS A 23 12.66 1.81 9.99
C LYS A 23 11.38 0.97 10.17
N VAL A 24 10.23 1.61 10.42
CA VAL A 24 8.96 0.90 10.62
C VAL A 24 8.49 0.29 9.30
N ALA A 25 8.57 1.03 8.20
CA ALA A 25 8.25 0.54 6.87
C ALA A 25 9.14 -0.63 6.45
N ARG A 26 10.44 -0.56 6.76
CA ARG A 26 11.38 -1.65 6.50
C ARG A 26 11.00 -2.93 7.25
N ILE A 27 10.73 -2.84 8.55
CA ILE A 27 10.36 -3.99 9.39
C ILE A 27 9.02 -4.58 8.92
N ALA A 28 8.05 -3.73 8.56
CA ALA A 28 6.79 -4.20 8.00
C ALA A 28 7.00 -5.01 6.72
N ALA A 29 7.79 -4.49 5.77
CA ALA A 29 8.09 -5.22 4.54
C ALA A 29 8.82 -6.54 4.80
N GLU A 30 9.80 -6.58 5.71
CA GLU A 30 10.50 -7.82 6.08
C GLU A 30 9.54 -8.89 6.63
N LYS A 31 8.60 -8.49 7.49
CA LYS A 31 7.59 -9.37 8.08
C LYS A 31 6.60 -9.89 7.03
N GLU A 32 6.01 -9.01 6.23
CA GLU A 32 5.04 -9.40 5.20
C GLU A 32 5.69 -10.29 4.13
N ASN A 33 6.91 -9.94 3.68
CA ASN A 33 7.64 -10.75 2.70
C ASN A 33 7.99 -12.16 3.22
N ALA A 34 8.18 -12.32 4.53
CA ALA A 34 8.41 -13.62 5.15
C ALA A 34 7.11 -14.45 5.21
N SER A 35 5.95 -13.80 5.40
CA SER A 35 4.64 -14.43 5.30
C SER A 35 4.32 -14.88 3.87
N ASP A 36 4.63 -14.07 2.86
CA ASP A 36 4.44 -14.40 1.44
C ASP A 36 5.17 -15.68 1.02
N LEU A 37 6.36 -15.92 1.58
CA LEU A 37 7.13 -17.14 1.35
C LEU A 37 6.43 -18.38 1.92
N LEU A 38 5.81 -18.26 3.08
CA LEU A 38 5.03 -19.35 3.70
C LEU A 38 3.73 -19.62 2.93
N ALA A 39 3.14 -18.59 2.32
CA ALA A 39 1.93 -18.68 1.50
C ALA A 39 2.18 -19.17 0.07
N GLY A 40 3.43 -19.42 -0.33
CA GLY A 40 3.78 -19.92 -1.67
C GLY A 40 3.63 -18.90 -2.79
N ILE A 41 3.73 -17.59 -2.49
CA ILE A 41 3.65 -16.54 -3.51
C ILE A 41 4.98 -16.52 -4.29
N GLU A 42 5.01 -17.18 -5.44
CA GLU A 42 6.10 -17.07 -6.41
C GLU A 42 6.04 -15.70 -7.10
N ASN A 43 7.18 -15.02 -7.16
CA ASN A 43 7.29 -13.74 -7.85
C ASN A 43 7.71 -14.00 -9.29
N LEU A 44 7.06 -13.31 -10.22
CA LEU A 44 7.47 -13.21 -11.62
C LEU A 44 8.71 -12.31 -11.71
N ASP A 45 9.88 -12.84 -11.36
CA ASP A 45 11.12 -12.22 -11.86
C ASP A 45 11.25 -12.59 -13.34
N GLU A 46 10.75 -11.69 -14.19
CA GLU A 46 11.04 -11.73 -15.62
C GLU A 46 12.52 -11.39 -15.83
N GLY A 47 13.38 -12.41 -15.74
CA GLY A 47 14.74 -12.33 -16.25
C GLY A 47 14.69 -11.99 -17.74
N ASN A 48 15.35 -10.91 -18.16
CA ASN A 48 15.44 -10.58 -19.59
C ASN A 48 16.84 -10.07 -19.93
N ASP A 49 17.43 -10.75 -20.92
CA ASP A 49 18.83 -10.65 -21.39
C ASP A 49 19.01 -9.56 -22.49
N ASP A 50 18.00 -8.70 -22.67
CA ASP A 50 17.96 -7.69 -23.74
C ASP A 50 17.88 -6.27 -23.15
N GLN A 51 18.94 -5.49 -23.40
CA GLN A 51 19.18 -4.17 -22.82
C GLN A 51 18.13 -3.12 -23.22
N VAL A 52 17.45 -3.26 -24.37
CA VAL A 52 16.39 -2.31 -24.76
C VAL A 52 15.08 -2.65 -24.06
N LYS A 53 14.78 -3.95 -23.91
CA LYS A 53 13.61 -4.41 -23.15
C LYS A 53 13.71 -4.01 -21.69
N SER A 54 14.91 -4.03 -21.09
CA SER A 54 15.11 -3.59 -19.71
C SER A 54 14.80 -2.10 -19.50
N ILE A 55 15.17 -1.22 -20.44
CA ILE A 55 14.82 0.21 -20.38
C ILE A 55 13.30 0.42 -20.41
N LEU A 56 12.59 -0.27 -21.32
CA LEU A 56 11.13 -0.19 -21.39
C LEU A 56 10.47 -0.68 -20.10
N ILE A 57 10.96 -1.80 -19.55
CA ILE A 57 10.50 -2.33 -18.27
C ILE A 57 10.72 -1.32 -17.15
N ASP A 58 11.88 -0.67 -17.09
CA ASP A 58 12.17 0.34 -16.06
C ASP A 58 11.28 1.59 -16.19
N LEU A 59 10.98 2.03 -17.42
CA LEU A 59 10.03 3.11 -17.66
C LEU A 59 8.62 2.72 -17.19
N MET A 60 8.14 1.52 -17.53
CA MET A 60 6.84 1.02 -17.06
C MET A 60 6.79 0.92 -15.53
N LYS A 61 7.82 0.36 -14.89
CA LYS A 61 7.92 0.29 -13.43
C LYS A 61 7.85 1.68 -12.80
N ARG A 62 8.53 2.67 -13.38
CA ARG A 62 8.50 4.04 -12.89
C ARG A 62 7.12 4.67 -13.04
N GLU A 63 6.45 4.48 -14.18
CA GLU A 63 5.10 4.97 -14.41
C GLU A 63 4.08 4.31 -13.46
N THR A 64 4.12 2.99 -13.33
CA THR A 64 3.31 2.21 -12.38
C THR A 64 3.55 2.65 -10.92
N SER A 65 4.79 3.00 -10.56
CA SER A 65 5.13 3.55 -9.25
C SER A 65 4.51 4.93 -9.02
N ASN A 66 4.56 5.82 -10.01
CA ASN A 66 3.90 7.13 -9.93
C ASN A 66 2.39 6.98 -9.76
N PHE A 67 1.79 6.06 -10.50
CA PHE A 67 0.36 5.75 -10.41
C PHE A 67 -0.04 5.22 -9.03
N SER A 68 0.78 4.35 -8.45
CA SER A 68 0.61 3.84 -7.08
C SER A 68 0.73 4.97 -6.05
N SER A 69 1.69 5.88 -6.23
CA SER A 69 1.87 7.06 -5.38
C SER A 69 0.64 7.99 -5.41
N ASP A 70 0.14 8.32 -6.60
CA ASP A 70 -1.06 9.14 -6.78
C ASP A 70 -2.28 8.52 -6.13
N PHE A 71 -2.49 7.20 -6.35
CA PHE A 71 -3.58 6.47 -5.72
C PHE A 71 -3.45 6.47 -4.20
N SER A 72 -2.26 6.22 -3.66
CA SER A 72 -2.00 6.23 -2.21
C SER A 72 -2.34 7.58 -1.58
N GLN A 73 -2.08 8.69 -2.28
CA GLN A 73 -2.42 10.03 -1.80
C GLN A 73 -3.93 10.26 -1.79
N LEU A 74 -4.63 9.85 -2.84
CA LEU A 74 -6.10 9.93 -2.93
C LEU A 74 -6.76 9.08 -1.85
N LEU A 75 -6.34 7.83 -1.69
CA LEU A 75 -6.86 6.90 -0.69
C LEU A 75 -6.63 7.43 0.72
N ALA A 76 -5.43 7.94 1.04
CA ALA A 76 -5.14 8.55 2.34
C ALA A 76 -6.07 9.75 2.66
N LYS A 77 -6.43 10.54 1.65
CA LYS A 77 -7.38 11.67 1.81
C LYS A 77 -8.80 11.19 2.09
N ARG A 78 -9.21 10.07 1.49
CA ARG A 78 -10.56 9.48 1.68
C ARG A 78 -10.67 8.83 3.05
N LEU A 79 -9.73 7.94 3.39
CA LEU A 79 -9.73 7.22 4.67
C LEU A 79 -9.66 8.16 5.87
N ARG A 80 -8.85 9.24 5.80
CA ARG A 80 -8.76 10.23 6.89
C ARG A 80 -10.12 10.87 7.25
N LYS A 81 -11.09 10.89 6.35
CA LYS A 81 -12.44 11.43 6.63
C LYS A 81 -13.32 10.46 7.40
N GLN A 82 -12.97 9.17 7.41
CA GLN A 82 -13.80 8.09 7.92
C GLN A 82 -13.19 7.40 9.14
N ILE A 83 -11.87 7.25 9.18
CA ILE A 83 -11.15 6.50 10.19
C ILE A 83 -9.89 7.22 10.69
N THR A 84 -9.38 6.75 11.82
CA THR A 84 -8.09 7.23 12.35
C THR A 84 -6.95 6.76 11.46
N MET A 85 -6.12 7.70 11.01
CA MET A 85 -4.88 7.41 10.29
C MET A 85 -3.68 7.48 11.24
N SER A 86 -2.63 6.71 10.96
CA SER A 86 -1.38 6.83 11.70
C SER A 86 -0.72 8.19 11.49
N ARG A 87 0.22 8.56 12.39
CA ARG A 87 0.96 9.83 12.30
C ARG A 87 1.70 9.99 10.96
N VAL A 88 2.19 8.89 10.41
CA VAL A 88 2.84 8.83 9.08
C VAL A 88 2.05 7.84 8.22
N PRO A 89 0.95 8.31 7.59
CA PRO A 89 -0.07 7.44 7.02
C PRO A 89 0.26 6.91 5.62
N ARG A 90 1.35 7.40 5.03
CA ARG A 90 1.88 6.87 3.77
C ARG A 90 3.35 6.53 3.97
N ARG A 91 3.71 5.31 3.67
CA ARG A 91 5.07 4.78 3.79
C ARG A 91 5.44 4.02 2.52
N SER A 92 6.71 3.73 2.34
CA SER A 92 7.18 2.95 1.20
C SER A 92 8.30 2.01 1.61
N ALA A 93 8.33 0.80 1.06
CA ALA A 93 9.39 -0.19 1.26
C ALA A 93 9.31 -1.30 0.20
N ALA A 94 10.22 -2.26 0.27
CA ALA A 94 10.35 -3.34 -0.71
C ALA A 94 9.38 -4.51 -0.41
N PHE A 95 8.08 -4.25 -0.46
CA PHE A 95 7.04 -5.29 -0.33
C PHE A 95 6.95 -6.14 -1.60
N LYS A 96 7.12 -7.46 -1.48
CA LYS A 96 7.05 -8.41 -2.59
C LYS A 96 5.65 -8.47 -3.21
N VAL A 97 4.61 -8.53 -2.38
CA VAL A 97 3.20 -8.49 -2.84
C VAL A 97 2.87 -7.26 -3.71
N LEU A 98 3.63 -6.16 -3.60
CA LEU A 98 3.43 -4.95 -4.40
C LEU A 98 4.27 -4.91 -5.68
N LYS A 99 5.10 -5.94 -5.95
CA LYS A 99 6.02 -6.01 -7.09
C LYS A 99 5.26 -6.43 -8.36
N GLN A 100 4.43 -5.53 -8.88
CA GLN A 100 3.71 -5.69 -10.14
C GLN A 100 4.22 -4.65 -11.16
N THR A 101 4.54 -5.08 -12.38
CA THR A 101 5.12 -4.20 -13.42
C THR A 101 4.04 -3.45 -14.20
N ASP A 102 2.88 -4.08 -14.41
CA ASP A 102 1.80 -3.58 -15.27
C ASP A 102 0.64 -2.90 -14.51
N SER A 103 0.58 -3.07 -13.19
CA SER A 103 -0.57 -2.70 -12.37
C SER A 103 -0.18 -1.87 -11.14
N PRO A 104 -0.75 -0.66 -10.96
CA PRO A 104 -0.53 0.15 -9.76
C PRO A 104 -1.02 -0.59 -8.51
N SER A 105 -0.18 -0.65 -7.47
CA SER A 105 -0.41 -1.49 -6.30
C SER A 105 -0.13 -0.74 -4.99
N VAL A 106 -0.98 -0.93 -3.99
CA VAL A 106 -0.81 -0.41 -2.61
C VAL A 106 -1.17 -1.49 -1.60
N LEU A 107 -0.49 -1.52 -0.46
CA LEU A 107 -0.89 -2.32 0.71
C LEU A 107 -1.53 -1.40 1.75
N VAL A 108 -2.67 -1.81 2.30
CA VAL A 108 -3.40 -1.00 3.28
C VAL A 108 -3.43 -1.75 4.62
N GLU A 109 -2.69 -1.22 5.59
CA GLU A 109 -2.82 -1.60 6.99
C GLU A 109 -3.94 -0.77 7.61
N LEU A 110 -5.02 -1.39 8.05
CA LEU A 110 -6.21 -0.65 8.52
C LEU A 110 -6.14 -0.25 10.00
N GLY A 111 -5.26 -0.90 10.77
CA GLY A 111 -5.11 -0.71 12.20
C GLY A 111 -4.32 -1.88 12.78
N TYR A 112 -3.99 -1.82 14.07
CA TYR A 112 -3.17 -2.85 14.71
C TYR A 112 -4.02 -3.67 15.66
N ILE A 113 -4.15 -4.99 15.44
CA ILE A 113 -4.87 -5.89 16.36
C ILE A 113 -4.23 -5.87 17.76
N SER A 114 -2.91 -5.59 17.86
CA SER A 114 -2.23 -5.39 19.14
C SER A 114 -2.64 -4.12 19.89
N ASN A 115 -3.38 -3.21 19.26
CA ASN A 115 -3.96 -2.02 19.86
C ASN A 115 -5.46 -2.23 20.08
N ARG A 116 -5.88 -2.32 21.35
CA ARG A 116 -7.27 -2.57 21.74
C ARG A 116 -8.29 -1.64 21.09
N SER A 117 -7.96 -0.36 20.89
CA SER A 117 -8.88 0.61 20.29
C SER A 117 -9.08 0.38 18.78
N ASP A 118 -8.02 -0.03 18.07
CA ASP A 118 -8.13 -0.41 16.67
C ASP A 118 -8.86 -1.76 16.53
N GLU A 119 -8.52 -2.74 17.36
CA GLU A 119 -9.18 -4.05 17.40
C GLU A 119 -10.69 -3.94 17.62
N GLU A 120 -11.13 -3.21 18.66
CA GLU A 120 -12.55 -3.02 18.96
C GLU A 120 -13.30 -2.36 17.80
N GLN A 121 -12.68 -1.38 17.11
CA GLN A 121 -13.28 -0.75 15.94
C GLN A 121 -13.36 -1.68 14.73
N MET A 122 -12.29 -2.41 14.44
CA MET A 122 -12.17 -3.31 13.28
C MET A 122 -13.19 -4.45 13.30
N LEU A 123 -13.71 -4.80 14.47
CA LEU A 123 -14.74 -5.82 14.64
C LEU A 123 -16.18 -5.30 14.39
N THR A 124 -16.37 -3.98 14.29
CA THR A 124 -17.70 -3.40 14.07
C THR A 124 -18.08 -3.34 12.59
N PRO A 125 -19.28 -3.80 12.19
CA PRO A 125 -19.75 -3.71 10.81
C PRO A 125 -19.78 -2.27 10.27
N GLU A 126 -20.13 -1.30 11.12
CA GLU A 126 -20.24 0.11 10.74
C GLU A 126 -18.87 0.69 10.36
N TRP A 127 -17.81 0.30 11.07
CA TRP A 127 -16.45 0.73 10.74
C TRP A 127 -15.96 0.06 9.47
N GLN A 128 -16.22 -1.25 9.29
CA GLN A 128 -15.85 -1.98 8.08
C GLN A 128 -16.52 -1.39 6.83
N ALA A 129 -17.81 -1.04 6.93
CA ALA A 129 -18.56 -0.37 5.86
C ALA A 129 -17.93 0.98 5.48
N LYS A 130 -17.59 1.82 6.48
CA LYS A 130 -16.92 3.12 6.24
C LYS A 130 -15.58 2.97 5.52
N VAL A 131 -14.80 1.95 5.89
CA VAL A 131 -13.51 1.65 5.23
C VAL A 131 -13.73 1.19 3.79
N ALA A 132 -14.64 0.24 3.57
CA ALA A 132 -14.96 -0.27 2.25
C ALA A 132 -15.45 0.85 1.32
N ASP A 133 -16.37 1.70 1.79
CA ASP A 133 -16.87 2.86 1.04
C ASP A 133 -15.76 3.85 0.68
N ALA A 134 -14.84 4.10 1.62
CA ALA A 134 -13.71 4.99 1.37
C ALA A 134 -12.75 4.44 0.30
N ILE A 135 -12.48 3.13 0.32
CA ILE A 135 -11.65 2.44 -0.67
C ILE A 135 -12.36 2.45 -2.03
N ALA A 136 -13.61 2.00 -2.10
CA ALA A 136 -14.39 1.96 -3.33
C ALA A 136 -14.52 3.36 -3.96
N GLY A 137 -14.82 4.38 -3.16
CA GLY A 137 -14.87 5.76 -3.64
C GLY A 137 -13.51 6.29 -4.12
N ALA A 138 -12.40 5.88 -3.50
CA ALA A 138 -11.05 6.23 -3.98
C ALA A 138 -10.76 5.59 -5.34
N VAL A 139 -11.11 4.30 -5.50
CA VAL A 139 -10.96 3.55 -6.76
C VAL A 139 -11.76 4.23 -7.87
N GLN A 140 -13.04 4.54 -7.64
CA GLN A 140 -13.89 5.20 -8.64
C GLN A 140 -13.31 6.53 -9.09
N ILE A 141 -12.87 7.38 -8.15
CA ILE A 141 -12.30 8.70 -8.48
C ILE A 141 -11.00 8.56 -9.25
N TYR A 142 -10.15 7.60 -8.87
CA TYR A 142 -8.88 7.35 -9.54
C TYR A 142 -9.07 7.03 -11.03
N PHE A 143 -10.03 6.13 -11.34
CA PHE A 143 -10.33 5.77 -12.71
C PHE A 143 -11.04 6.91 -13.47
N ASN A 144 -12.02 7.60 -12.87
CA ASN A 144 -12.72 8.71 -13.52
C ASN A 144 -11.76 9.84 -13.96
N LYS A 145 -10.77 10.19 -13.13
CA LYS A 145 -9.76 11.21 -13.45
C LYS A 145 -8.89 10.80 -14.64
N ARG A 146 -8.64 9.51 -14.82
CA ARG A 146 -7.79 8.97 -15.89
C ARG A 146 -8.54 8.79 -17.19
N THR A 147 -9.81 8.38 -17.14
CA THR A 147 -10.67 8.32 -18.34
C THR A 147 -10.87 9.71 -18.94
N ALA A 148 -11.03 10.75 -18.10
CA ALA A 148 -11.15 12.13 -18.57
C ALA A 148 -9.85 12.74 -19.14
N SER A 149 -8.70 12.10 -18.89
CA SER A 149 -7.38 12.58 -19.35
C SER A 149 -6.88 11.83 -20.60
N ARG A 150 -7.64 10.87 -21.13
CA ARG A 150 -7.35 10.21 -22.40
C ARG A 150 -8.11 10.96 -23.52
N PRO A 151 -7.42 11.53 -24.53
CA PRO A 151 -8.07 12.16 -25.67
C PRO A 151 -8.87 11.15 -26.49
#